data_AF-A0A9D3PVS2-F1
#
_entry.id   AF-A0A9D3PVS2-F1
#
_cell.length_a   1.000
_cell.length_b   1.000
_cell.length_c   1.000
_cell.angle_alpha   90.00
_cell.angle_beta   90.00
_cell.angle_gamma   90.00
#
_symmetry.space_group_name_H-M   'P 1'
#
loop_
_entity.id
_entity.type
_entity.pdbx_description
1 polymer ?
#
loop_
_entity_poly.entity_id
_entity_poly.type
_entity_poly.pdbx_seq_one_letter_code
_entity_poly.pdbx_strand_id
1 'polypeptide(L)'
;MLFLSAVPTDSRKLERLVGEIAFQLERRILFHVFPGQARLYGFTVLNIHEKIIQVSRHPLTGKVDEAYRYQLSQRHMELMNKLHALGYSATLHGPFAEYIVNTYGILKQRPDPYSAEELGYNNPEFLRNVIIKIAPSKLLKDMLCLFSCLCFMARQDGKPLFLW
;
A
#
# COMPACT_ATOMS: atom_id res chain seq x y z
N MET A 1 7.73 6.23 -36.71
CA MET A 1 7.92 7.25 -35.67
C MET A 1 7.38 6.64 -34.37
N LEU A 2 8.25 5.99 -33.60
CA LEU A 2 7.88 5.28 -32.36
C LEU A 2 8.08 6.24 -31.19
N PHE A 3 7.00 6.56 -30.46
CA PHE A 3 7.06 7.31 -29.22
C PHE A 3 7.76 6.46 -28.16
N LEU A 4 9.04 6.75 -27.90
CA LEU A 4 9.69 6.36 -26.66
C LEU A 4 9.03 7.16 -25.54
N SER A 5 8.20 6.52 -24.73
CA SER A 5 7.74 7.08 -23.46
C SER A 5 8.97 7.44 -22.63
N ALA A 6 9.24 8.74 -22.49
CA ALA A 6 10.41 9.24 -21.78
C ALA A 6 10.31 8.80 -20.32
N VAL A 7 11.17 7.85 -19.93
CA VAL A 7 11.38 7.51 -18.52
C VAL A 7 11.76 8.82 -17.81
N PRO A 8 11.10 9.19 -16.70
CA PRO A 8 11.43 10.41 -15.98
C PRO A 8 12.93 10.43 -15.65
N THR A 9 13.64 11.44 -16.17
CA THR A 9 15.10 11.61 -15.99
C THR A 9 15.47 12.01 -14.55
N ASP A 10 14.48 12.39 -13.74
CA ASP A 10 14.67 12.76 -12.34
C ASP A 10 14.74 11.51 -11.46
N SER A 11 15.97 11.12 -11.08
CA SER A 11 16.26 10.01 -10.16
C SER A 11 15.43 10.09 -8.88
N ARG A 12 15.19 11.30 -8.37
CA ARG A 12 14.45 11.52 -7.13
C ARG A 12 12.95 11.25 -7.28
N LYS A 13 12.41 11.48 -8.49
CA LYS A 13 11.02 11.15 -8.80
C LYS A 13 10.83 9.63 -8.87
N LEU A 14 11.78 8.91 -9.47
CA LEU A 14 11.77 7.44 -9.50
C LEU A 14 11.91 6.84 -8.10
N GLU A 15 12.80 7.38 -7.27
CA GLU A 15 12.88 7.02 -5.85
C GLU A 15 11.54 7.18 -5.14
N ARG A 16 10.86 8.31 -5.32
CA ARG A 16 9.54 8.50 -4.68
C ARG A 16 8.48 7.52 -5.15
N LEU A 17 8.56 6.97 -6.36
CA LEU A 17 7.64 5.91 -6.80
C LEU A 17 7.82 4.64 -5.96
N VAL A 18 9.06 4.35 -5.57
CA VAL A 18 9.40 3.20 -4.74
C VAL A 18 8.76 3.33 -3.34
N GLY A 19 8.84 4.52 -2.73
CA GLY A 19 8.13 4.79 -1.47
C GLY A 19 6.61 4.87 -1.63
N GLU A 20 6.12 5.40 -2.74
CA GLU A 20 4.69 5.46 -3.05
C GLU A 20 4.06 4.06 -3.12
N ILE A 21 4.75 3.06 -3.69
CA ILE A 21 4.26 1.68 -3.75
C ILE A 21 4.00 1.11 -2.35
N ALA A 22 4.95 1.29 -1.43
CA ALA A 22 4.80 0.84 -0.05
C ALA A 22 3.65 1.55 0.65
N PHE A 23 3.59 2.88 0.50
CA PHE A 23 2.51 3.71 1.07
C PHE A 23 1.12 3.28 0.58
N GLN A 24 0.96 3.09 -0.73
CA GLN A 24 -0.31 2.72 -1.34
C GLN A 24 -0.79 1.34 -0.90
N LEU A 25 0.13 0.38 -0.74
CA LEU A 25 -0.21 -0.93 -0.19
C LEU A 25 -0.74 -0.81 1.24
N GLU A 26 -0.03 -0.11 2.13
CA GLU A 26 -0.46 0.05 3.53
C GLU A 26 -1.84 0.72 3.61
N ARG A 27 -2.06 1.80 2.85
CA ARG A 27 -3.35 2.48 2.81
C ARG A 27 -4.47 1.56 2.35
N ARG A 28 -4.23 0.78 1.29
CA ARG A 28 -5.23 -0.18 0.78
C ARG A 28 -5.54 -1.29 1.78
N ILE A 29 -4.54 -1.84 2.48
CA ILE A 29 -4.75 -2.82 3.55
C ILE A 29 -5.65 -2.22 4.64
N LEU A 30 -5.32 -1.03 5.12
CA LEU A 30 -6.08 -0.38 6.18
C LEU A 30 -7.52 -0.07 5.76
N PHE A 31 -7.74 0.50 4.56
CA PHE A 31 -9.09 0.79 4.09
C PHE A 31 -9.92 -0.46 3.77
N HIS A 32 -9.28 -1.58 3.40
CA HIS A 32 -9.97 -2.84 3.23
C HIS A 32 -10.54 -3.35 4.57
N VAL A 33 -9.73 -3.26 5.63
CA VAL A 33 -10.13 -3.69 6.97
C VAL A 33 -11.13 -2.73 7.59
N PHE A 34 -10.93 -1.41 7.45
CA PHE A 34 -11.73 -0.37 8.10
C PHE A 34 -12.57 0.45 7.09
N PRO A 35 -13.57 -0.13 6.41
CA PRO A 35 -14.32 0.56 5.36
C PRO A 35 -15.16 1.76 5.89
N GLY A 36 -15.58 1.72 7.16
CA GLY A 36 -16.41 2.75 7.78
C GLY A 36 -15.61 3.91 8.37
N GLN A 37 -14.27 3.88 8.31
CA GLN A 37 -13.43 4.92 8.89
C GLN A 37 -13.04 5.95 7.83
N ALA A 38 -13.58 7.17 7.98
CA ALA A 38 -13.25 8.28 7.08
C ALA A 38 -11.77 8.70 7.17
N ARG A 39 -11.16 8.53 8.35
CA ARG A 39 -9.74 8.87 8.60
C ARG A 39 -9.09 7.76 9.42
N LEU A 40 -7.83 7.49 9.12
CA LEU A 40 -7.05 6.39 9.68
C LEU A 40 -5.76 6.92 10.31
N TYR A 41 -5.86 7.98 11.11
CA TYR A 41 -4.69 8.61 11.75
C TYR A 41 -4.09 7.70 12.82
N GLY A 42 -2.78 7.46 12.72
CA GLY A 42 -2.07 6.55 13.62
C GLY A 42 -2.45 5.08 13.43
N PHE A 43 -3.12 4.72 12.33
CA PHE A 43 -3.33 3.34 11.95
C PHE A 43 -2.15 2.90 11.10
N THR A 44 -1.58 1.75 11.43
CA THR A 44 -0.54 1.07 10.67
C THR A 44 -0.91 -0.39 10.55
N VAL A 45 -0.31 -1.11 9.59
CA VAL A 45 -0.53 -2.57 9.51
C VAL A 45 -0.06 -3.26 10.80
N LEU A 46 0.98 -2.72 11.46
CA LEU A 46 1.51 -3.24 12.72
C LEU A 46 0.54 -3.18 13.89
N ASN A 47 -0.24 -2.11 14.00
CA ASN A 47 -1.17 -1.92 15.13
C ASN A 47 -2.62 -2.29 14.80
N ILE A 48 -2.86 -2.97 13.68
CA ILE A 48 -4.20 -3.21 13.15
C ILE A 48 -5.11 -3.95 14.13
N HIS A 49 -4.60 -4.92 14.88
CA HIS A 49 -5.36 -5.64 15.90
C HIS A 49 -5.81 -4.73 17.04
N GLU A 50 -4.93 -3.84 17.52
CA GLU A 50 -5.28 -2.84 18.53
C GLU A 50 -6.34 -1.88 17.98
N LYS A 51 -6.19 -1.46 16.72
CA LYS A 51 -7.15 -0.57 16.06
C LYS A 51 -8.51 -1.22 15.86
N ILE A 52 -8.59 -2.51 15.56
CA ILE A 52 -9.85 -3.26 15.53
C ILE A 52 -10.57 -3.21 16.88
N ILE A 53 -9.84 -3.41 17.98
CA ILE A 53 -10.40 -3.31 19.34
C ILE A 53 -10.82 -1.87 19.64
N GLN A 54 -10.00 -0.89 19.25
CA GLN A 54 -10.28 0.53 19.50
C GLN A 54 -11.56 0.98 18.80
N VAL A 55 -11.73 0.69 17.52
CA VAL A 55 -12.88 1.17 16.74
C VAL A 55 -14.17 0.39 17.01
N SER A 56 -14.06 -0.81 17.61
CA SER A 56 -15.23 -1.58 18.06
C SER A 56 -15.70 -1.19 19.46
N ARG A 57 -14.99 -0.32 20.17
CA ARG A 57 -15.44 0.17 21.49
C ARG A 57 -16.33 1.38 21.33
N HIS A 58 -17.51 1.32 21.96
CA HIS A 58 -18.41 2.44 22.04
C HIS A 58 -17.78 3.56 22.90
N PRO A 59 -17.67 4.79 22.39
CA PRO A 59 -16.87 5.85 23.02
C PRO A 59 -17.38 6.28 24.40
N LEU A 60 -18.69 6.18 24.64
CA LEU A 60 -19.31 6.63 25.90
C LEU A 60 -19.42 5.53 26.96
N THR A 61 -19.49 4.27 26.56
CA THR A 61 -19.79 3.16 27.48
C THR A 61 -18.62 2.21 27.66
N GLY A 62 -17.59 2.31 26.80
CA GLY A 62 -16.45 1.40 26.78
C GLY A 62 -16.79 -0.03 26.35
N LYS A 63 -18.08 -0.34 26.12
CA LYS A 63 -18.52 -1.66 25.67
C LYS A 63 -18.03 -1.94 24.27
N VAL A 64 -17.56 -3.15 24.04
CA VAL A 64 -17.13 -3.64 22.73
C VAL A 64 -18.35 -4.12 21.95
N ASP A 65 -18.51 -3.63 20.73
CA ASP A 65 -19.35 -4.24 19.71
C ASP A 65 -18.64 -5.49 19.18
N GLU A 66 -19.02 -6.64 19.73
CA GLU A 66 -18.40 -7.92 19.42
C GLU A 66 -18.66 -8.37 17.98
N ALA A 67 -19.83 -8.07 17.43
CA ALA A 67 -20.17 -8.41 16.07
C ALA A 67 -19.31 -7.61 15.09
N TYR A 68 -19.17 -6.30 15.31
CA TYR A 68 -18.32 -5.46 14.49
C TYR A 68 -16.84 -5.82 14.63
N ARG A 69 -16.35 -6.07 15.87
CA ARG A 69 -14.99 -6.54 16.13
C ARG A 69 -14.68 -7.82 15.34
N TYR A 70 -15.60 -8.79 15.39
CA TYR A 70 -15.47 -10.05 14.66
C TYR A 70 -15.40 -9.81 13.15
N GLN A 71 -16.29 -9.00 12.59
CA GLN A 71 -16.29 -8.67 11.15
C GLN A 71 -14.97 -8.07 10.67
N LEU A 72 -14.42 -7.08 11.39
CA LEU A 72 -13.14 -6.47 11.06
C LEU A 72 -11.98 -7.48 11.17
N SER A 73 -12.03 -8.35 12.19
CA SER A 73 -11.03 -9.39 12.40
C SER A 73 -11.04 -10.42 11.27
N GLN A 74 -12.22 -10.84 10.81
CA GLN A 74 -12.37 -11.75 9.67
C GLN A 74 -11.83 -11.12 8.38
N ARG A 75 -12.20 -9.86 8.08
CA ARG A 75 -11.67 -9.14 6.92
C ARG A 75 -10.15 -9.07 6.93
N HIS A 76 -9.57 -8.74 8.09
CA HIS A 76 -8.11 -8.69 8.24
C HIS A 76 -7.48 -10.06 8.01
N MET A 77 -8.01 -11.11 8.64
CA MET A 77 -7.49 -12.48 8.50
C MET A 77 -7.56 -12.97 7.05
N GLU A 78 -8.70 -12.80 6.39
CA GLU A 78 -8.90 -13.21 4.99
C GLU A 78 -7.95 -12.47 4.04
N LEU A 79 -7.78 -11.15 4.22
CA LEU A 79 -6.84 -10.37 3.43
C LEU A 79 -5.40 -10.84 3.68
N MET A 80 -4.98 -11.00 4.95
CA MET A 80 -3.63 -11.43 5.27
C MET A 80 -3.31 -12.83 4.75
N ASN A 81 -4.27 -13.76 4.74
CA ASN A 81 -4.08 -15.07 4.13
C ASN A 81 -3.81 -14.96 2.62
N LYS A 82 -4.53 -14.09 1.90
CA LYS A 82 -4.31 -13.84 0.47
C LYS A 82 -2.95 -13.19 0.21
N LEU A 83 -2.57 -12.20 1.01
CA LEU A 83 -1.27 -11.53 0.88
C LEU A 83 -0.12 -12.48 1.26
N HIS A 84 -0.30 -13.34 2.26
CA HIS A 84 0.68 -14.35 2.66
C HIS A 84 0.95 -15.36 1.54
N ALA A 85 -0.07 -15.74 0.76
CA ALA A 85 0.13 -16.57 -0.43
C ALA A 85 1.01 -15.91 -1.50
N LEU A 86 1.18 -14.58 -1.47
CA LEU A 86 2.09 -13.81 -2.32
C LEU A 86 3.48 -13.60 -1.69
N GLY A 87 3.70 -14.11 -0.48
CA GLY A 87 4.94 -13.95 0.29
C GLY A 87 4.92 -12.82 1.32
N TYR A 88 3.80 -12.11 1.49
CA TYR A 88 3.68 -11.05 2.48
C TYR A 88 3.67 -11.61 3.91
N SER A 89 4.29 -10.87 4.82
CA SER A 89 4.33 -11.17 6.24
C SER A 89 4.19 -9.85 6.99
N ALA A 90 3.13 -9.67 7.76
CA ALA A 90 2.87 -8.40 8.45
C ALA A 90 4.00 -8.02 9.43
N THR A 91 4.65 -9.00 10.05
CA THR A 91 5.75 -8.76 11.01
C THR A 91 7.05 -8.32 10.33
N LEU A 92 7.31 -8.80 9.11
CA LEU A 92 8.48 -8.39 8.32
C LEU A 92 8.17 -7.15 7.48
N HIS A 93 7.09 -7.21 6.72
CA HIS A 93 6.75 -6.23 5.69
C HIS A 93 6.05 -4.99 6.23
N GLY A 94 5.44 -5.05 7.42
CA GLY A 94 4.91 -3.86 8.10
C GLY A 94 6.00 -2.83 8.40
N PRO A 95 7.02 -3.17 9.23
CA PRO A 95 8.14 -2.26 9.53
C PRO A 95 8.96 -1.93 8.28
N PHE A 96 9.08 -2.89 7.35
CA PHE A 96 9.77 -2.67 6.09
C PHE A 96 9.08 -1.62 5.21
N ALA A 97 7.74 -1.65 5.08
CA ALA A 97 7.01 -0.64 4.31
C ALA A 97 7.22 0.77 4.89
N GLU A 98 7.15 0.91 6.22
CA GLU A 98 7.46 2.16 6.91
C GLU A 98 8.89 2.64 6.64
N TYR A 99 9.87 1.73 6.74
CA TYR A 99 11.27 2.02 6.42
C TYR A 99 11.43 2.53 4.98
N ILE A 100 10.75 1.91 4.02
CA ILE A 100 10.81 2.27 2.60
C ILE A 100 10.18 3.65 2.36
N VAL A 101 9.02 3.94 2.96
CA VAL A 101 8.38 5.25 2.89
C VAL A 101 9.29 6.34 3.47
N ASN A 102 9.92 6.08 4.61
CA ASN A 102 10.82 7.03 5.25
C ASN A 102 12.12 7.25 4.47
N THR A 103 12.61 6.20 3.78
CA THR A 103 13.86 6.25 3.01
C THR A 103 13.68 6.96 1.67
N TYR A 104 12.63 6.61 0.93
CA TYR A 104 12.43 7.07 -0.45
C TYR A 104 11.43 8.24 -0.58
N GLY A 105 10.61 8.45 0.45
CA GLY A 105 9.52 9.41 0.42
C GLY A 105 8.38 9.01 -0.52
N ILE A 106 7.30 9.79 -0.47
CA ILE A 106 6.11 9.61 -1.32
C ILE A 106 6.01 10.71 -2.37
N LEU A 107 5.13 10.53 -3.36
CA LEU A 107 4.82 11.56 -4.34
C LEU A 107 4.10 12.73 -3.64
N LYS A 108 4.66 13.93 -3.75
CA LYS A 108 4.14 15.13 -3.07
C LYS A 108 2.95 15.78 -3.79
N GLN A 109 2.79 15.49 -5.07
CA GLN A 109 1.78 16.12 -5.92
C GLN A 109 0.99 15.02 -6.62
N ARG A 110 -0.33 15.17 -6.61
CA ARG A 110 -1.24 14.45 -7.49
C ARG A 110 -0.98 14.95 -8.93
N PRO A 111 -0.43 14.12 -9.83
CA PRO A 111 -0.54 14.40 -11.26
C PRO A 111 -2.03 14.48 -11.58
N ASP A 112 -2.41 15.40 -12.47
CA ASP A 112 -3.72 15.29 -13.08
C ASP A 112 -3.87 13.91 -13.76
N PRO A 113 -5.10 13.39 -13.92
CA PRO A 113 -5.33 12.03 -14.41
C PRO A 113 -4.62 11.72 -15.74
N TYR A 114 -4.54 12.70 -16.63
CA TYR A 114 -3.88 12.60 -17.92
C TYR A 114 -2.35 12.45 -17.75
N SER A 115 -1.75 13.28 -16.91
CA SER A 115 -0.34 13.16 -16.53
C SER A 115 0.01 11.83 -15.85
N ALA A 116 -0.89 11.25 -15.02
CA ALA A 116 -0.61 9.97 -14.37
C ALA A 116 -0.54 8.80 -15.36
N GLU A 117 -1.36 8.84 -16.41
CA GLU A 117 -1.36 7.87 -17.51
C GLU A 117 -0.13 8.05 -18.40
N GLU A 118 0.19 9.28 -18.82
CA GLU A 118 1.40 9.58 -19.59
C GLU A 118 2.70 9.22 -18.85
N LEU A 119 2.71 9.37 -17.51
CA LEU A 119 3.86 9.02 -16.68
C LEU A 119 3.96 7.52 -16.36
N GLY A 120 2.98 6.71 -16.77
CA GLY A 120 3.01 5.25 -16.58
C GLY A 120 2.79 4.79 -15.14
N TYR A 121 2.23 5.62 -14.26
CA TYR A 121 2.09 5.30 -12.83
C TYR A 121 1.08 4.18 -12.53
N ASN A 122 0.26 3.84 -13.52
CA ASN A 122 -0.64 2.69 -13.46
C ASN A 122 -0.15 1.48 -14.25
N ASN A 123 1.04 1.56 -14.87
CA ASN A 123 1.62 0.46 -15.65
C ASN A 123 2.46 -0.45 -14.72
N PRO A 124 2.07 -1.71 -14.50
CA PRO A 124 2.79 -2.59 -13.59
C PRO A 124 4.22 -2.91 -14.05
N GLU A 125 4.46 -3.03 -15.36
CA GLU A 125 5.79 -3.33 -15.91
C GLU A 125 6.74 -2.15 -15.73
N PHE A 126 6.24 -0.93 -15.93
CA PHE A 126 7.01 0.28 -15.64
C PHE A 126 7.44 0.34 -14.17
N LEU A 127 6.49 0.19 -13.24
CA LEU A 127 6.80 0.25 -11.81
C LEU A 127 7.72 -0.88 -11.35
N ARG A 128 7.57 -2.10 -11.91
CA ARG A 128 8.51 -3.21 -11.68
C ARG A 128 9.93 -2.83 -12.09
N ASN A 129 10.10 -2.23 -13.28
CA ASN A 129 11.40 -1.80 -13.77
C ASN A 129 12.00 -0.67 -12.92
N VAL A 130 11.17 0.23 -12.40
CA VAL A 130 11.60 1.27 -11.45
C VAL A 130 12.14 0.63 -10.16
N ILE A 131 11.45 -0.36 -9.59
CA ILE A 131 11.94 -1.09 -8.40
C ILE A 131 13.30 -1.74 -8.69
N ILE A 132 13.43 -2.47 -9.81
CA ILE A 132 14.67 -3.17 -10.17
C ILE A 132 15.84 -2.18 -10.32
N LYS A 133 15.57 -0.99 -10.87
CA LYS A 133 16.58 0.05 -11.09
C LYS A 133 17.02 0.75 -9.81
N ILE A 134 16.09 1.00 -8.88
CA ILE A 134 16.32 1.87 -7.72
C ILE A 134 16.62 1.09 -6.44
N ALA A 135 16.01 -0.09 -6.25
CA ALA A 135 16.14 -0.84 -5.00
C ALA A 135 17.52 -1.50 -4.87
N PRO A 136 18.20 -1.37 -3.72
CA PRO A 136 19.38 -2.17 -3.41
C PRO A 136 19.06 -3.66 -3.50
N SER A 137 20.01 -4.46 -3.99
CA SER A 137 19.84 -5.90 -4.19
C SER A 137 19.34 -6.64 -2.95
N LYS A 138 19.78 -6.20 -1.77
CA LYS A 138 19.37 -6.75 -0.46
C LYS A 138 17.89 -6.54 -0.13
N LEU A 139 17.27 -5.50 -0.69
CA LEU A 139 15.87 -5.13 -0.42
C LEU A 139 14.92 -5.54 -1.55
N LEU A 140 15.47 -5.89 -2.72
CA LEU A 140 14.72 -6.10 -3.95
C LEU A 140 13.60 -7.14 -3.81
N LYS A 141 13.87 -8.25 -3.11
CA LYS A 141 12.88 -9.32 -2.91
C LYS A 141 11.63 -8.80 -2.18
N ASP A 142 11.83 -8.15 -1.04
CA ASP A 142 10.74 -7.67 -0.21
C ASP A 142 10.00 -6.51 -0.90
N MET A 143 10.71 -5.67 -1.67
CA MET A 143 10.09 -4.64 -2.51
C MET A 143 9.16 -5.21 -3.59
N LEU A 144 9.62 -6.25 -4.29
CA LEU A 144 8.80 -6.94 -5.28
C LEU A 144 7.61 -7.66 -4.64
N CYS A 145 7.74 -8.11 -3.39
CA CYS A 145 6.61 -8.64 -2.61
C CYS A 145 5.57 -7.55 -2.33
N LEU A 146 5.96 -6.38 -1.79
CA LEU A 146 5.04 -5.25 -1.58
C LEU A 146 4.31 -4.87 -2.88
N PHE A 147 5.06 -4.79 -3.98
CA PHE A 147 4.51 -4.45 -5.27
C PHE A 147 3.52 -5.49 -5.82
N SER A 148 3.83 -6.78 -5.64
CA SER A 148 2.93 -7.87 -6.04
C SER A 148 1.62 -7.83 -5.24
N CYS A 149 1.70 -7.51 -3.95
CA CYS A 149 0.53 -7.30 -3.09
C CYS A 149 -0.30 -6.10 -3.52
N LEU A 150 0.34 -4.97 -3.86
CA LEU A 150 -0.36 -3.78 -4.37
C LEU A 150 -1.11 -4.10 -5.67
N CYS A 151 -0.45 -4.78 -6.61
CA CYS A 151 -1.08 -5.23 -7.87
C CYS A 151 -2.28 -6.14 -7.61
N PHE A 152 -2.15 -7.09 -6.68
CA PHE A 152 -3.25 -7.98 -6.30
C PHE A 152 -4.44 -7.18 -5.76
N MET A 153 -4.21 -6.26 -4.82
CA MET A 153 -5.27 -5.44 -4.24
C MET A 153 -5.93 -4.52 -5.27
N ALA A 154 -5.16 -3.93 -6.19
CA ALA A 154 -5.66 -3.12 -7.30
C ALA A 154 -6.57 -3.88 -8.24
N ARG A 155 -6.23 -5.14 -8.54
CA ARG A 155 -7.13 -6.01 -9.32
C ARG A 155 -8.39 -6.38 -8.55
N GLN A 156 -8.27 -6.62 -7.24
CA GLN A 156 -9.39 -7.03 -6.41
C GLN A 156 -10.42 -5.90 -6.22
N ASP A 157 -9.97 -4.64 -6.08
CA ASP A 157 -10.86 -3.49 -5.90
C ASP A 157 -11.19 -2.72 -7.19
N GLY A 158 -10.57 -3.10 -8.32
CA GLY A 158 -10.78 -2.47 -9.62
C GLY A 158 -10.24 -1.05 -9.70
N LYS A 159 -9.32 -0.65 -8.83
CA LYS A 159 -8.78 0.73 -8.77
C LYS A 159 -7.35 0.84 -9.33
N PRO A 160 -6.97 2.01 -9.86
CA PRO A 160 -5.60 2.26 -10.34
C PRO A 160 -4.56 2.08 -9.23
N LEU A 161 -3.34 1.60 -9.54
CA LEU A 161 -2.32 1.25 -8.54
C LEU A 161 -2.10 2.35 -7.50
N PHE A 162 -2.00 3.60 -7.95
CA PHE A 162 -1.88 4.76 -7.07
C PHE A 162 -3.23 5.49 -6.94
N LEU A 163 -3.66 5.65 -5.69
CA LEU A 163 -4.85 6.39 -5.31
C LEU A 163 -4.43 7.77 -4.80
N TRP A 164 -5.09 8.82 -5.30
CA TRP A 164 -4.78 10.22 -4.99
C TRP A 164 -5.79 10.87 -4.05
#